data_AF-A0A651E230-F1
#
_entry.id   AF-A0A651E230-F1
#
_cell.length_a   1.000
_cell.length_b   1.000
_cell.length_c   1.000
_cell.angle_alpha   90.00
_cell.angle_beta   90.00
_cell.angle_gamma   90.00
#
_symmetry.space_group_name_H-M   'P 1'
#
loop_
_entity.id
_entity.type
_entity.pdbx_description
1 polymer ?
#
loop_
_entity_poly.entity_id
_entity_poly.type
_entity_poly.pdbx_seq_one_letter_code
_entity_poly.pdbx_strand_id
1 'polypeptide(L)'
;MNPNDVQRIQAFIEKWQSSEGNERANYQTFFGDLCVALGVEGPPPKGSVSGDPYCFDKDIKFFSSDKAESTRFADFYKEGCFLVEAKQGSSESGKGHGKRGTKVYYDNMQKAFNQAKSYAYNRMLGAMPPFLITCDIGSHFEMWEGFSGEYGSYGARQRVNLADLKQPGVFDRFVKIFTDPQALNPEKLRARVTREVAAELAKLTRWIEEQGHDPQETANFLMRCIFTMFAEDVELLKGEVFTKALRDRWIANPATFKPEIEQLWETMNTGGSFGFERILKFNGSFFENASAIALPKEQLEVLYAAAAKDWSQVEPAIFG
;
A
#
# COMPACT_ATOMS: atom_id res chain seq x y z
N MET A 1 2.77 -15.31 5.35
CA MET A 1 1.84 -16.46 5.51
C MET A 1 2.62 -17.76 5.74
N ASN A 2 2.42 -18.40 6.88
CA ASN A 2 2.97 -19.72 7.21
C ASN A 2 1.95 -20.85 6.89
N PRO A 3 2.32 -22.14 6.97
CA PRO A 3 1.39 -23.25 6.67
C PRO A 3 0.10 -23.26 7.50
N ASN A 4 0.15 -22.84 8.76
CA ASN A 4 -1.04 -22.75 9.62
C ASN A 4 -1.98 -21.63 9.16
N ASP A 5 -1.44 -20.49 8.73
CA ASP A 5 -2.23 -19.39 8.17
C ASP A 5 -2.98 -19.86 6.91
N VAL A 6 -2.31 -20.59 6.02
CA VAL A 6 -2.91 -21.15 4.80
C VAL A 6 -4.09 -22.05 5.16
N GLN A 7 -3.92 -22.94 6.14
CA GLN A 7 -4.99 -23.85 6.56
C GLN A 7 -6.21 -23.11 7.12
N ARG A 8 -5.99 -22.10 7.99
CA ARG A 8 -7.08 -21.31 8.59
C ARG A 8 -7.84 -20.50 7.55
N ILE A 9 -7.13 -19.89 6.60
CA ILE A 9 -7.74 -19.14 5.49
C ILE A 9 -8.51 -20.06 4.56
N GLN A 10 -7.97 -21.23 4.23
CA GLN A 10 -8.67 -22.22 3.40
C GLN A 10 -9.99 -22.66 4.05
N ALA A 11 -9.96 -23.00 5.34
CA ALA A 11 -11.16 -23.39 6.09
C ALA A 11 -12.20 -22.26 6.16
N PHE A 12 -11.75 -21.01 6.33
CA PHE A 12 -12.62 -19.84 6.33
C PHE A 12 -13.30 -19.63 4.97
N ILE A 13 -12.53 -19.72 3.88
CA ILE A 13 -13.04 -19.58 2.52
C ILE A 13 -14.05 -20.69 2.23
N GLU A 14 -13.74 -21.95 2.55
CA GLU A 14 -14.66 -23.08 2.35
C GLU A 14 -15.96 -22.91 3.11
N LYS A 15 -15.91 -22.44 4.36
CA LYS A 15 -17.09 -22.21 5.18
C LYS A 15 -18.03 -21.14 4.59
N TRP A 16 -17.47 -20.05 4.07
CA TRP A 16 -18.24 -18.86 3.72
C TRP A 16 -18.46 -18.65 2.22
N GLN A 17 -17.64 -19.23 1.34
CA GLN A 17 -17.81 -19.08 -0.11
C GLN A 17 -19.00 -19.88 -0.63
N SER A 18 -19.30 -21.04 -0.03
CA SER A 18 -20.45 -21.89 -0.39
C SER A 18 -21.69 -21.62 0.45
N SER A 19 -21.66 -20.65 1.37
CA SER A 19 -22.84 -20.29 2.17
C SER A 19 -23.84 -19.49 1.30
N GLU A 20 -24.49 -20.18 0.37
CA GLU A 20 -25.63 -19.66 -0.38
C GLU A 20 -26.87 -19.67 0.51
N GLY A 21 -27.04 -18.62 1.30
CA GLY A 21 -28.33 -18.23 1.87
C GLY A 21 -28.97 -19.27 2.80
N ASN A 22 -28.49 -19.37 4.04
CA ASN A 22 -29.38 -19.70 5.15
C ASN A 22 -29.32 -18.57 6.20
N GLU A 23 -30.42 -17.84 6.27
CA GLU A 23 -30.94 -16.98 7.35
C GLU A 23 -29.97 -16.09 8.14
N ARG A 24 -30.02 -14.76 7.88
CA ARG A 24 -30.03 -13.60 8.81
C ARG A 24 -29.08 -13.58 10.04
N ALA A 25 -28.14 -14.49 10.12
CA ALA A 25 -27.15 -14.70 11.16
C ALA A 25 -25.85 -15.05 10.40
N ASN A 26 -24.73 -14.39 10.59
CA ASN A 26 -24.36 -13.52 11.68
C ASN A 26 -23.10 -12.80 11.18
N TYR A 27 -23.18 -11.55 10.71
CA TYR A 27 -21.97 -10.82 10.29
C TYR A 27 -20.92 -10.85 11.41
N GLN A 28 -21.37 -10.87 12.67
CA GLN A 28 -20.51 -11.08 13.83
C GLN A 28 -19.76 -12.42 13.79
N THR A 29 -20.41 -13.53 13.43
CA THR A 29 -19.72 -14.82 13.24
C THR A 29 -18.79 -14.78 12.05
N PHE A 30 -19.20 -14.18 10.92
CA PHE A 30 -18.32 -14.03 9.75
C PHE A 30 -17.03 -13.28 10.08
N PHE A 31 -17.14 -12.12 10.73
CA PHE A 31 -15.98 -11.32 11.11
C PHE A 31 -15.20 -11.94 12.27
N GLY A 32 -15.85 -12.65 13.19
CA GLY A 32 -15.20 -13.44 14.23
C GLY A 32 -14.32 -14.55 13.62
N ASP A 33 -14.87 -15.32 12.67
CA ASP A 33 -14.12 -16.33 11.94
C ASP A 33 -13.01 -15.70 11.09
N LEU A 34 -13.23 -14.52 10.51
CA LEU A 34 -12.19 -13.79 9.78
C LEU A 34 -11.02 -13.42 10.70
N CYS A 35 -11.28 -12.98 11.94
CA CYS A 35 -10.23 -12.69 12.91
C CYS A 35 -9.40 -13.95 13.20
N VAL A 36 -10.07 -15.09 13.40
CA VAL A 36 -9.41 -16.39 13.59
C VAL A 36 -8.59 -16.78 12.35
N ALA A 37 -9.13 -16.55 11.15
CA ALA A 37 -8.46 -16.87 9.89
C ALA A 37 -7.19 -16.04 9.68
N LEU A 38 -7.26 -14.74 9.99
CA LEU A 38 -6.14 -13.80 9.92
C LEU A 38 -5.14 -13.98 11.08
N GLY A 39 -5.53 -14.61 12.19
CA GLY A 39 -4.71 -14.70 13.39
C GLY A 39 -4.55 -13.40 14.14
N VAL A 40 -5.57 -12.56 14.06
CA VAL A 40 -5.66 -11.29 14.79
C VAL A 40 -6.65 -11.44 15.94
N GLU A 41 -6.54 -10.55 16.92
CA GLU A 41 -7.49 -10.51 18.04
C GLU A 41 -8.91 -10.19 17.54
N GLY A 42 -9.90 -10.92 18.03
CA GLY A 42 -11.33 -10.61 17.83
C GLY A 42 -11.82 -9.53 18.80
N PRO A 43 -12.98 -8.89 18.54
CA PRO A 43 -13.49 -7.87 19.43
C PRO A 43 -13.85 -8.47 20.80
N PRO A 44 -13.60 -7.76 21.91
CA PRO A 44 -14.13 -8.14 23.21
C PRO A 44 -15.67 -8.02 23.24
N PRO A 45 -16.35 -8.60 24.25
CA PRO A 45 -17.78 -8.41 24.43
C PRO A 45 -18.16 -6.92 24.49
N LYS A 46 -19.20 -6.51 23.77
CA LYS A 46 -19.65 -5.11 23.75
C LYS A 46 -19.97 -4.61 25.16
N GLY A 47 -19.54 -3.39 25.48
CA GLY A 47 -19.67 -2.75 26.79
C GLY A 47 -18.60 -3.13 27.81
N SER A 48 -17.71 -4.09 27.50
CA SER A 48 -16.62 -4.49 28.41
C SER A 48 -15.47 -3.49 28.44
N VAL A 49 -15.30 -2.70 27.38
CA VAL A 49 -14.30 -1.63 27.27
C VAL A 49 -15.02 -0.31 27.05
N SER A 50 -14.66 0.71 27.84
CA SER A 50 -15.27 2.04 27.73
C SER A 50 -15.18 2.59 26.31
N GLY A 51 -16.32 3.04 25.80
CA GLY A 51 -16.42 3.62 24.47
C GLY A 51 -16.42 2.60 23.34
N ASP A 52 -16.33 1.29 23.59
CA ASP A 52 -16.35 0.23 22.57
C ASP A 52 -15.39 0.51 21.39
N PRO A 53 -14.06 0.59 21.63
CA PRO A 53 -13.08 0.88 20.59
C PRO A 53 -12.92 -0.28 19.60
N TYR A 54 -13.32 -1.50 19.95
CA TYR A 54 -13.32 -2.64 19.05
C TYR A 54 -14.56 -3.50 19.33
N CYS A 55 -15.56 -3.43 18.45
CA CYS A 55 -16.85 -4.05 18.73
C CYS A 55 -17.65 -4.37 17.46
N PHE A 56 -18.63 -5.24 17.62
CA PHE A 56 -19.78 -5.31 16.71
C PHE A 56 -20.83 -4.26 17.10
N ASP A 57 -21.64 -3.84 16.14
CA ASP A 57 -22.74 -2.89 16.33
C ASP A 57 -22.32 -1.60 17.03
N LYS A 58 -21.31 -0.90 16.50
CA LYS A 58 -20.82 0.34 17.11
C LYS A 58 -21.90 1.41 17.12
N ASP A 59 -22.25 1.89 18.31
CA ASP A 59 -23.22 2.96 18.50
C ASP A 59 -22.66 4.30 18.01
N ILE A 60 -23.38 4.96 17.10
CA ILE A 60 -23.02 6.26 16.55
C ILE A 60 -24.23 7.18 16.66
N LYS A 61 -24.07 8.21 17.49
CA LYS A 61 -25.12 9.20 17.76
C LYS A 61 -25.18 10.24 16.65
N PHE A 62 -26.39 10.50 16.16
CA PHE A 62 -26.70 11.53 15.17
C PHE A 62 -27.53 12.62 15.82
N PHE A 63 -26.99 13.84 15.77
CA PHE A 63 -27.64 15.05 16.26
C PHE A 63 -28.10 15.88 15.06
N SER A 64 -29.36 16.30 15.08
CA SER A 64 -29.96 17.22 14.10
C SER A 64 -30.51 18.41 14.88
N SER A 65 -30.38 19.62 14.36
CA SER A 65 -30.90 20.84 15.02
C SER A 65 -32.40 20.77 15.30
N ASP A 66 -33.14 20.07 14.42
CA ASP A 66 -34.61 20.12 14.40
C ASP A 66 -35.26 18.75 14.71
N LYS A 67 -34.49 17.73 15.10
CA LYS A 67 -35.02 16.38 15.37
C LYS A 67 -34.38 15.77 16.62
N ALA A 68 -35.13 14.87 17.26
CA ALA A 68 -34.63 14.06 18.36
C ALA A 68 -33.35 13.32 17.97
N GLU A 69 -32.45 13.14 18.94
CA GLU A 69 -31.24 12.32 18.81
C GLU A 69 -31.61 10.93 18.29
N SER A 70 -30.87 10.47 17.27
CA SER A 70 -31.03 9.11 16.75
C SER A 70 -29.70 8.38 16.85
N THR A 71 -29.74 7.10 17.25
CA THR A 71 -28.55 6.24 17.26
C THR A 71 -28.62 5.30 16.07
N ARG A 72 -27.49 5.16 15.38
CA ARG A 72 -27.29 4.18 14.31
C ARG A 72 -26.10 3.29 14.65
N PHE A 73 -26.02 2.13 14.01
CA PHE A 73 -25.02 1.13 14.32
C PHE A 73 -24.19 0.81 13.09
N ALA A 74 -22.86 0.81 13.24
CA ALA A 74 -21.97 0.22 12.24
C ALA A 74 -21.71 -1.24 12.60
N ASP A 75 -21.79 -2.14 11.61
CA ASP A 75 -21.81 -3.60 11.86
C ASP A 75 -20.53 -4.10 12.54
N PHE A 76 -19.36 -3.62 12.12
CA PHE A 76 -18.08 -3.98 12.74
C PHE A 76 -17.10 -2.81 12.71
N TYR A 77 -16.51 -2.50 13.84
CA TYR A 77 -15.69 -1.31 14.03
C TYR A 77 -14.48 -1.60 14.89
N LYS A 78 -13.33 -1.08 14.48
CA LYS A 78 -12.13 -1.00 15.29
C LYS A 78 -11.51 0.39 15.16
N GLU A 79 -11.45 1.11 16.27
CA GLU A 79 -10.90 2.47 16.37
C GLU A 79 -9.48 2.52 15.83
N GLY A 80 -9.19 3.56 15.04
CA GLY A 80 -7.92 3.71 14.36
C GLY A 80 -7.64 2.70 13.26
N CYS A 81 -8.56 1.76 12.97
CA CYS A 81 -8.38 0.69 11.97
C CYS A 81 -9.41 0.74 10.85
N PHE A 82 -10.66 0.43 11.16
CA PHE A 82 -11.69 0.30 10.13
C PHE A 82 -13.11 0.53 10.66
N LEU A 83 -14.01 0.83 9.72
CA LEU A 83 -15.45 0.75 9.89
C LEU A 83 -16.04 -0.08 8.74
N VAL A 84 -16.91 -1.04 9.08
CA VAL A 84 -17.48 -2.00 8.14
C VAL A 84 -19.01 -1.94 8.13
N GLU A 85 -19.59 -1.96 6.93
CA GLU A 85 -21.00 -2.24 6.68
C GLU A 85 -21.15 -3.56 5.92
N ALA A 86 -21.86 -4.51 6.50
CA ALA A 86 -22.14 -5.80 5.92
C ALA A 86 -23.43 -5.76 5.09
N LYS A 87 -23.38 -6.50 3.98
CA LYS A 87 -24.49 -6.82 3.10
C LYS A 87 -24.41 -8.31 2.77
N GLN A 88 -25.51 -8.81 2.25
CA GLN A 88 -25.62 -10.19 1.81
C GLN A 88 -26.38 -10.20 0.50
N GLY A 89 -25.64 -10.23 -0.59
CA GLY A 89 -26.18 -10.49 -1.92
C GLY A 89 -26.65 -11.95 -2.04
N SER A 90 -27.50 -12.21 -3.01
CA SER A 90 -28.04 -13.54 -3.27
C SER A 90 -27.81 -13.97 -4.72
N SER A 91 -27.85 -15.27 -4.99
CA SER A 91 -27.92 -15.84 -6.35
C SER A 91 -29.34 -15.76 -6.95
N GLU A 92 -30.36 -15.60 -6.10
CA GLU A 92 -31.78 -15.60 -6.45
C GLU A 92 -32.46 -14.22 -6.28
N SER A 93 -33.46 -13.91 -7.12
CA SER A 93 -34.26 -12.71 -6.96
C SER A 93 -35.16 -12.76 -5.71
N GLY A 94 -35.28 -11.65 -4.98
CA GLY A 94 -36.20 -11.52 -3.83
C GLY A 94 -35.63 -11.94 -2.47
N LYS A 95 -34.37 -12.40 -2.40
CA LYS A 95 -33.66 -12.72 -1.14
C LYS A 95 -32.52 -11.73 -0.90
N GLY A 96 -32.20 -11.49 0.38
CA GLY A 96 -31.06 -10.66 0.80
C GLY A 96 -31.14 -9.22 0.28
N HIS A 97 -29.97 -8.65 -0.04
CA HIS A 97 -29.82 -7.28 -0.56
C HIS A 97 -29.92 -7.21 -2.09
N GLY A 98 -30.66 -8.15 -2.69
CA GLY A 98 -30.85 -8.27 -4.13
C GLY A 98 -29.91 -9.30 -4.77
N LYS A 99 -30.33 -9.80 -5.94
CA LYS A 99 -29.57 -10.75 -6.73
C LYS A 99 -28.27 -10.09 -7.21
N ARG A 100 -27.12 -10.73 -6.94
CA ARG A 100 -25.80 -10.25 -7.38
C ARG A 100 -25.81 -9.96 -8.88
N GLY A 101 -25.17 -8.86 -9.26
CA GLY A 101 -25.12 -8.39 -10.65
C GLY A 101 -26.35 -7.62 -11.13
N THR A 102 -27.40 -7.48 -10.31
CA THR A 102 -28.56 -6.65 -10.65
C THR A 102 -28.39 -5.20 -10.19
N LYS A 103 -29.15 -4.28 -10.80
CA LYS A 103 -29.18 -2.87 -10.38
C LYS A 103 -29.53 -2.72 -8.89
N VAL A 104 -30.52 -3.46 -8.40
CA VAL A 104 -30.96 -3.41 -6.99
C VAL A 104 -29.80 -3.78 -6.04
N TYR A 105 -29.02 -4.80 -6.41
CA TYR A 105 -27.84 -5.20 -5.64
C TYR A 105 -26.79 -4.08 -5.59
N TYR A 106 -26.44 -3.50 -6.74
CA TYR A 106 -25.46 -2.41 -6.80
C TYR A 106 -25.95 -1.16 -6.05
N ASP A 107 -27.24 -0.82 -6.16
CA ASP A 107 -27.84 0.29 -5.42
C ASP A 107 -27.75 0.04 -3.89
N ASN A 108 -27.89 -1.20 -3.42
CA ASN A 108 -27.74 -1.55 -2.00
C ASN A 108 -26.28 -1.49 -1.52
N MET A 109 -25.32 -1.96 -2.31
CA MET A 109 -23.90 -1.84 -1.98
C MET A 109 -23.47 -0.36 -1.93
N GLN A 110 -23.93 0.45 -2.88
CA GLN A 110 -23.66 1.88 -2.86
C GLN A 110 -24.32 2.60 -1.67
N LYS A 111 -25.53 2.19 -1.26
CA LYS A 111 -26.14 2.69 -0.02
C LYS A 111 -25.32 2.31 1.21
N ALA A 112 -24.78 1.10 1.27
CA ALA A 112 -23.89 0.65 2.35
C ALA A 112 -22.64 1.55 2.44
N PHE A 113 -22.00 1.82 1.31
CA PHE A 113 -20.87 2.74 1.24
C PHE A 113 -21.26 4.15 1.74
N ASN A 114 -22.36 4.70 1.26
CA ASN A 114 -22.81 6.04 1.67
C ASN A 114 -23.14 6.09 3.18
N GLN A 115 -23.72 5.02 3.72
CA GLN A 115 -24.01 4.84 5.13
C GLN A 115 -22.72 4.81 5.95
N ALA A 116 -21.79 3.91 5.63
CA ALA A 116 -20.48 3.82 6.26
C ALA A 116 -19.76 5.18 6.21
N LYS A 117 -19.76 5.85 5.05
CA LYS A 117 -19.12 7.15 4.85
C LYS A 117 -19.73 8.22 5.76
N SER A 118 -21.05 8.22 5.92
CA SER A 118 -21.75 9.12 6.85
C SER A 118 -21.37 8.87 8.31
N TYR A 119 -21.11 7.62 8.69
CA TYR A 119 -20.62 7.26 10.01
C TYR A 119 -19.19 7.73 10.24
N ALA A 120 -18.31 7.48 9.28
CA ALA A 120 -16.91 7.85 9.38
C ALA A 120 -16.68 9.37 9.51
N TYR A 121 -17.53 10.20 8.89
CA TYR A 121 -17.47 11.66 9.05
C TYR A 121 -18.27 12.20 10.25
N ASN A 122 -18.97 11.33 10.98
CA ASN A 122 -19.67 11.76 12.18
C ASN A 122 -18.65 11.98 13.30
N ARG A 123 -18.55 13.22 13.78
CA ARG A 123 -17.69 13.61 14.91
C ARG A 123 -17.86 12.76 16.17
N MET A 124 -19.02 12.13 16.36
CA MET A 124 -19.29 11.26 17.51
C MET A 124 -18.53 9.93 17.45
N LEU A 125 -17.97 9.57 16.29
CA LEU A 125 -17.10 8.40 16.15
C LEU A 125 -15.69 8.65 16.71
N GLY A 126 -15.30 9.91 16.92
CA GLY A 126 -13.96 10.29 17.37
C GLY A 126 -13.04 10.58 16.18
N ALA A 127 -12.29 9.57 15.73
CA ALA A 127 -11.36 9.69 14.61
C ALA A 127 -11.89 9.02 13.34
N MET A 128 -11.55 9.59 12.18
CA MET A 128 -11.86 8.99 10.89
C MET A 128 -11.07 7.67 10.72
N PRO A 129 -11.75 6.54 10.43
CA PRO A 129 -11.07 5.27 10.22
C PRO A 129 -10.10 5.32 9.01
N PRO A 130 -8.92 4.69 9.07
CA PRO A 130 -8.06 4.53 7.90
C PRO A 130 -8.70 3.73 6.76
N PHE A 131 -9.55 2.76 7.08
CA PHE A 131 -10.27 1.97 6.09
C PHE A 131 -11.78 2.04 6.30
N LEU A 132 -12.48 2.30 5.21
CA LEU A 132 -13.92 2.09 5.11
C LEU A 132 -14.15 0.85 4.27
N ILE A 133 -14.99 -0.06 4.76
CA ILE A 133 -15.18 -1.36 4.11
C ILE A 133 -16.68 -1.64 3.99
N THR A 134 -17.12 -2.08 2.82
CA THR A 134 -18.38 -2.80 2.69
C THR A 134 -18.06 -4.27 2.42
N CYS A 135 -18.87 -5.17 2.95
CA CYS A 135 -18.67 -6.61 2.76
C CYS A 135 -19.95 -7.24 2.22
N ASP A 136 -19.88 -7.87 1.06
CA ASP A 136 -20.89 -8.87 0.64
C ASP A 136 -20.44 -10.21 1.23
N ILE A 137 -21.11 -10.65 2.30
CA ILE A 137 -20.74 -11.84 3.06
C ILE A 137 -20.63 -13.05 2.13
N GLY A 138 -19.51 -13.77 2.25
CA GLY A 138 -19.21 -14.95 1.43
C GLY A 138 -18.74 -14.65 0.01
N SER A 139 -18.57 -13.38 -0.35
CA SER A 139 -18.32 -12.96 -1.75
C SER A 139 -17.07 -12.09 -1.87
N HIS A 140 -17.11 -10.86 -1.37
CA HIS A 140 -15.99 -9.92 -1.48
C HIS A 140 -16.08 -8.77 -0.47
N PHE A 141 -14.96 -8.07 -0.33
CA PHE A 141 -14.85 -6.78 0.31
C PHE A 141 -14.75 -5.69 -0.75
N GLU A 142 -15.42 -4.57 -0.55
CA GLU A 142 -15.12 -3.31 -1.23
C GLU A 142 -14.52 -2.34 -0.21
N MET A 143 -13.42 -1.70 -0.58
CA MET A 143 -12.55 -1.01 0.36
C MET A 143 -12.19 0.38 -0.16
N TRP A 144 -12.17 1.34 0.76
CA TRP A 144 -11.71 2.70 0.53
C TRP A 144 -10.70 3.08 1.60
N GLU A 145 -9.68 3.82 1.19
CA GLU A 145 -8.61 4.29 2.06
C GLU A 145 -8.89 5.75 2.44
N GLY A 146 -8.89 6.03 3.74
CA GLY A 146 -9.17 7.35 4.32
C GLY A 146 -7.92 8.12 4.75
N PHE A 147 -6.72 7.68 4.38
CA PHE A 147 -5.46 8.25 4.85
C PHE A 147 -5.30 9.74 4.51
N SER A 148 -5.89 10.19 3.39
CA SER A 148 -5.89 11.60 2.96
C SER A 148 -6.98 12.46 3.61
N GLY A 149 -7.76 11.90 4.54
CA GLY A 149 -8.91 12.58 5.15
C GLY A 149 -10.21 12.47 4.35
N GLU A 150 -10.24 11.73 3.23
CA GLU A 150 -11.47 11.38 2.52
C GLU A 150 -11.43 9.99 1.87
N TYR A 151 -12.60 9.46 1.50
CA TYR A 151 -12.74 8.14 0.86
C TYR A 151 -13.06 8.21 -0.64
N GLY A 152 -13.18 9.40 -1.23
CA GLY A 152 -13.59 9.57 -2.63
C GLY A 152 -15.04 9.11 -2.91
N SER A 153 -15.32 8.73 -4.15
CA SER A 153 -16.65 8.26 -4.60
C SER A 153 -16.78 6.72 -4.52
N TYR A 154 -17.99 6.20 -4.71
CA TYR A 154 -18.20 4.74 -4.80
C TYR A 154 -17.38 4.08 -5.91
N GLY A 155 -17.00 4.83 -6.96
CA GLY A 155 -16.15 4.33 -8.04
C GLY A 155 -14.69 4.10 -7.64
N ALA A 156 -14.20 4.76 -6.58
CA ALA A 156 -12.82 4.66 -6.11
C ALA A 156 -12.53 3.36 -5.32
N ARG A 157 -13.54 2.51 -5.14
CA ARG A 157 -13.44 1.31 -4.32
C ARG A 157 -12.47 0.30 -4.92
N GLN A 158 -11.65 -0.30 -4.07
CA GLN A 158 -10.89 -1.49 -4.40
C GLN A 158 -11.70 -2.72 -3.99
N ARG A 159 -11.83 -3.69 -4.89
CA ARG A 159 -12.53 -4.94 -4.61
C ARG A 159 -11.53 -6.05 -4.36
N VAL A 160 -11.74 -6.80 -3.27
CA VAL A 160 -10.97 -8.00 -2.94
C VAL A 160 -11.94 -9.16 -2.77
N ASN A 161 -11.83 -10.21 -3.59
CA ASN A 161 -12.71 -11.37 -3.44
C ASN A 161 -12.26 -12.22 -2.26
N LEU A 162 -13.19 -12.95 -1.65
CA LEU A 162 -12.88 -13.79 -0.49
C LEU A 162 -11.76 -14.80 -0.78
N ALA A 163 -11.79 -15.39 -1.97
CA ALA A 163 -10.79 -16.35 -2.42
C ALA A 163 -9.38 -15.76 -2.59
N ASP A 164 -9.25 -14.43 -2.72
CA ASP A 164 -7.96 -13.76 -2.87
C ASP A 164 -7.19 -13.70 -1.54
N LEU A 165 -7.85 -13.93 -0.39
CA LEU A 165 -7.20 -14.00 0.93
C LEU A 165 -6.12 -15.08 1.01
N LYS A 166 -6.15 -16.10 0.13
CA LYS A 166 -5.09 -17.12 0.04
C LYS A 166 -3.77 -16.58 -0.52
N GLN A 167 -3.78 -15.41 -1.14
CA GLN A 167 -2.58 -14.78 -1.68
C GLN A 167 -1.80 -14.10 -0.54
N PRO A 168 -0.48 -14.36 -0.38
CA PRO A 168 0.32 -13.81 0.72
C PRO A 168 0.21 -12.29 0.90
N GLY A 169 0.27 -11.53 -0.20
CA GLY A 169 0.17 -10.07 -0.12
C GLY A 169 -1.21 -9.57 0.34
N VAL A 170 -2.29 -10.25 -0.06
CA VAL A 170 -3.66 -9.89 0.35
C VAL A 170 -3.88 -10.25 1.82
N PHE A 171 -3.43 -11.43 2.25
CA PHE A 171 -3.46 -11.83 3.65
C PHE A 171 -2.72 -10.82 4.54
N ASP A 172 -1.47 -10.51 4.21
CA ASP A 172 -0.65 -9.58 4.99
C ASP A 172 -1.27 -8.17 5.03
N ARG A 173 -1.92 -7.73 3.94
CA ARG A 173 -2.69 -6.47 3.91
C ARG A 173 -3.85 -6.50 4.90
N PHE A 174 -4.65 -7.57 4.92
CA PHE A 174 -5.77 -7.71 5.86
C PHE A 174 -5.29 -7.79 7.32
N VAL A 175 -4.21 -8.51 7.60
CA VAL A 175 -3.60 -8.51 8.95
C VAL A 175 -3.21 -7.08 9.36
N LYS A 176 -2.56 -6.31 8.49
CA LYS A 176 -2.19 -4.91 8.76
C LYS A 176 -3.40 -4.02 8.97
N ILE A 177 -4.48 -4.16 8.19
CA ILE A 177 -5.72 -3.40 8.38
C ILE A 177 -6.26 -3.54 9.81
N PHE A 178 -6.11 -4.72 10.42
CA PHE A 178 -6.55 -4.98 11.79
C PHE A 178 -5.56 -4.57 12.88
N THR A 179 -4.27 -4.45 12.57
CA THR A 179 -3.20 -4.37 13.59
C THR A 179 -2.34 -3.11 13.49
N ASP A 180 -1.94 -2.74 12.28
CA ASP A 180 -1.16 -1.53 11.98
C ASP A 180 -1.56 -0.99 10.59
N PRO A 181 -2.74 -0.35 10.49
CA PRO A 181 -3.22 0.21 9.23
C PRO A 181 -2.31 1.33 8.73
N GLN A 182 -1.57 2.01 9.61
CA GLN A 182 -0.68 3.10 9.22
C GLN A 182 0.56 2.60 8.46
N ALA A 183 0.94 1.32 8.61
CA ALA A 183 1.93 0.69 7.73
C ALA A 183 1.48 0.57 6.27
N LEU A 184 0.19 0.78 5.98
CA LEU A 184 -0.38 0.82 4.63
C LEU A 184 -0.61 2.25 4.13
N ASN A 185 -0.32 3.28 4.93
CA ASN A 185 -0.48 4.66 4.52
C ASN A 185 0.56 5.01 3.44
N PRO A 186 0.13 5.36 2.20
CA PRO A 186 1.06 5.68 1.11
C PRO A 186 2.01 6.84 1.44
N GLU A 187 1.54 7.89 2.12
CA GLU A 187 2.39 9.03 2.50
C GLU A 187 3.48 8.62 3.50
N LYS A 188 3.12 7.81 4.51
CA LYS A 188 4.10 7.31 5.47
C LYS A 188 5.09 6.35 4.82
N LEU A 189 4.62 5.53 3.88
CA LEU A 189 5.49 4.64 3.10
C LEU A 189 6.50 5.48 2.32
N ARG A 190 6.03 6.47 1.56
CA ARG A 190 6.91 7.36 0.78
C ARG A 190 7.91 8.10 1.66
N ALA A 191 7.45 8.70 2.76
CA ALA A 191 8.32 9.40 3.69
C ALA A 191 9.36 8.47 4.35
N ARG A 192 9.01 7.21 4.63
CA ARG A 192 9.95 6.21 5.17
C ARG A 192 10.99 5.83 4.14
N VAL A 193 10.58 5.45 2.92
CA VAL A 193 11.50 5.06 1.85
C VAL A 193 12.46 6.22 1.53
N THR A 194 11.94 7.44 1.44
CA THR A 194 12.74 8.66 1.23
C THR A 194 13.79 8.85 2.33
N ARG A 195 13.41 8.69 3.61
CA ARG A 195 14.36 8.79 4.74
C ARG A 195 15.42 7.70 4.72
N GLU A 196 15.06 6.46 4.39
CA GLU A 196 16.00 5.34 4.28
C GLU A 196 17.02 5.59 3.16
N VAL A 197 16.55 5.99 1.98
CA VAL A 197 17.41 6.31 0.84
C VAL A 197 18.33 7.49 1.16
N ALA A 198 17.79 8.57 1.73
CA ALA A 198 18.59 9.73 2.13
C ALA A 198 19.70 9.36 3.15
N ALA A 199 19.40 8.45 4.08
CA ALA A 199 20.38 7.98 5.05
C ALA A 199 21.52 7.18 4.39
N GLU A 200 21.22 6.29 3.43
CA GLU A 200 22.25 5.54 2.70
C GLU A 200 23.11 6.47 1.82
N LEU A 201 22.47 7.40 1.11
CA LEU A 201 23.19 8.38 0.28
C LEU A 201 24.08 9.29 1.13
N ALA A 202 23.62 9.76 2.30
CA ALA A 202 24.42 10.59 3.18
C ALA A 202 25.65 9.84 3.75
N LYS A 203 25.55 8.52 3.97
CA LYS A 203 26.73 7.70 4.32
C LYS A 203 27.72 7.66 3.16
N LEU A 204 27.23 7.45 1.94
CA LEU A 204 28.06 7.39 0.75
C LEU A 204 28.75 8.73 0.46
N THR A 205 28.04 9.86 0.57
CA THR A 205 28.60 11.21 0.43
C THR A 205 29.77 11.43 1.37
N ARG A 206 29.57 11.23 2.68
CA ARG A 206 30.64 11.43 3.68
C ARG A 206 31.85 10.56 3.39
N TRP A 207 31.63 9.31 3.00
CA TRP A 207 32.72 8.40 2.70
C TRP A 207 33.55 8.84 1.48
N ILE A 208 32.88 9.31 0.42
CA ILE A 208 33.55 9.82 -0.77
C ILE A 208 34.33 11.11 -0.45
N GLU A 209 33.76 12.03 0.34
CA GLU A 209 34.42 13.27 0.77
C GLU A 209 35.63 13.01 1.67
N GLU A 210 35.55 12.03 2.59
CA GLU A 210 36.67 11.60 3.44
C GLU A 210 37.85 11.04 2.63
N GLN A 211 37.60 10.57 1.40
CA GLN A 211 38.64 10.14 0.46
C GLN A 211 39.26 11.30 -0.33
N GLY A 212 38.85 12.55 -0.06
CA GLY A 212 39.43 13.77 -0.62
C GLY A 212 38.79 14.24 -1.94
N HIS A 213 37.65 13.66 -2.32
CA HIS A 213 36.89 14.14 -3.48
C HIS A 213 36.25 15.50 -3.20
N ASP A 214 36.16 16.33 -4.24
CA ASP A 214 35.53 17.64 -4.14
C ASP A 214 34.03 17.50 -3.81
N PRO A 215 33.47 18.30 -2.87
CA PRO A 215 32.07 18.21 -2.50
C PRO A 215 31.10 18.46 -3.66
N GLN A 216 31.42 19.39 -4.57
CA GLN A 216 30.57 19.69 -5.73
C GLN A 216 30.61 18.55 -6.75
N GLU A 217 31.79 17.96 -6.99
CA GLU A 217 31.95 16.79 -7.85
C GLU A 217 31.21 15.57 -7.28
N THR A 218 31.31 15.35 -5.97
CA THR A 218 30.59 14.28 -5.23
C THR A 218 29.08 14.47 -5.33
N ALA A 219 28.59 15.69 -5.10
CA ALA A 219 27.16 16.00 -5.21
C ALA A 219 26.64 15.76 -6.64
N ASN A 220 27.37 16.21 -7.67
CA ASN A 220 26.98 16.00 -9.07
C ASN A 220 26.97 14.52 -9.46
N PHE A 221 27.97 13.75 -9.00
CA PHE A 221 28.04 12.30 -9.20
C PHE A 221 26.83 11.58 -8.58
N LEU A 222 26.56 11.84 -7.29
CA LEU A 222 25.45 11.21 -6.59
C LEU A 222 24.10 11.62 -7.17
N MET A 223 23.91 12.90 -7.53
CA MET A 223 22.67 13.37 -8.15
C MET A 223 22.36 12.63 -9.46
N ARG A 224 23.39 12.30 -10.25
CA ARG A 224 23.24 11.47 -11.45
C ARG A 224 22.88 10.03 -11.12
N CYS A 225 23.49 9.42 -10.10
CA CYS A 225 23.08 8.09 -9.64
C CYS A 225 21.61 8.08 -9.17
N ILE A 226 21.21 9.07 -8.36
CA ILE A 226 19.83 9.27 -7.88
C ILE A 226 18.87 9.38 -9.07
N PHE A 227 19.18 10.20 -10.06
CA PHE A 227 18.35 10.32 -11.26
C PHE A 227 18.27 9.00 -12.05
N THR A 228 19.38 8.27 -12.19
CA THR A 228 19.40 6.98 -12.89
C THR A 228 18.51 5.96 -12.18
N MET A 229 18.58 5.86 -10.84
CA MET A 229 17.71 4.98 -10.05
C MET A 229 16.23 5.40 -10.17
N PHE A 230 15.93 6.70 -10.11
CA PHE A 230 14.57 7.20 -10.31
C PHE A 230 14.03 6.91 -11.72
N ALA A 231 14.83 7.16 -12.76
CA ALA A 231 14.44 6.91 -14.14
C ALA A 231 14.16 5.43 -14.41
N GLU A 232 14.87 4.54 -13.72
CA GLU A 232 14.66 3.09 -13.79
C GLU A 232 13.29 2.68 -13.26
N ASP A 233 12.96 3.07 -12.03
CA ASP A 233 11.73 2.62 -11.36
C ASP A 233 10.45 3.30 -11.86
N VAL A 234 10.56 4.47 -12.49
CA VAL A 234 9.44 5.11 -13.20
C VAL A 234 9.35 4.69 -14.68
N GLU A 235 10.09 3.63 -15.06
CA GLU A 235 10.11 2.99 -16.39
C GLU A 235 10.60 3.88 -17.55
N LEU A 236 11.26 5.01 -17.28
CA LEU A 236 11.95 5.80 -18.30
C LEU A 236 13.23 5.10 -18.80
N LEU A 237 13.86 4.33 -17.93
CA LEU A 237 15.02 3.50 -18.21
C LEU A 237 14.66 2.02 -17.98
N LYS A 238 14.29 1.32 -19.05
CA LYS A 238 13.78 -0.05 -18.95
C LYS A 238 14.89 -1.07 -18.64
N GLY A 239 14.50 -2.19 -18.03
CA GLY A 239 15.35 -3.37 -17.89
C GLY A 239 16.14 -3.46 -16.59
N GLU A 240 15.98 -2.52 -15.67
CA GLU A 240 16.77 -2.41 -14.43
C GLU A 240 18.29 -2.34 -14.71
N VAL A 241 18.69 -1.60 -15.74
CA VAL A 241 20.08 -1.59 -16.24
C VAL A 241 21.11 -1.16 -15.20
N PHE A 242 20.73 -0.27 -14.28
CA PHE A 242 21.61 0.22 -13.22
C PHE A 242 21.62 -0.73 -12.03
N THR A 243 20.44 -1.11 -11.51
CA THR A 243 20.35 -2.01 -10.36
C THR A 243 20.90 -3.40 -10.64
N LYS A 244 20.64 -3.96 -11.84
CA LYS A 244 21.24 -5.24 -12.25
C LYS A 244 22.73 -5.14 -12.46
N ALA A 245 23.22 -4.05 -13.06
CA ALA A 245 24.66 -3.87 -13.24
C ALA A 245 25.39 -3.77 -11.90
N LEU A 246 24.84 -3.06 -10.90
CA LEU A 246 25.35 -3.04 -9.53
C LEU A 246 25.43 -4.45 -8.94
N ARG A 247 24.29 -5.16 -8.92
CA ARG A 247 24.14 -6.48 -8.29
C ARG A 247 25.01 -7.55 -8.96
N ASP A 248 24.98 -7.62 -10.29
CA ASP A 248 25.46 -8.77 -11.05
C ASP A 248 26.86 -8.56 -11.63
N ARG A 249 27.36 -7.31 -11.69
CA ARG A 249 28.64 -6.98 -12.37
C ARG A 249 29.56 -6.06 -11.57
N TRP A 250 29.13 -4.85 -11.21
CA TRP A 250 30.01 -3.81 -10.66
C TRP A 250 30.50 -4.12 -9.25
N ILE A 251 29.67 -4.69 -8.36
CA ILE A 251 30.13 -5.10 -7.02
C ILE A 251 31.21 -6.19 -7.12
N ALA A 252 31.08 -7.12 -8.08
CA ALA A 252 32.06 -8.18 -8.29
C ALA A 252 33.35 -7.66 -8.94
N ASN A 253 33.27 -6.63 -9.80
CA ASN A 253 34.39 -6.03 -10.50
C ASN A 253 34.36 -4.49 -10.43
N PRO A 254 34.70 -3.87 -9.28
CA PRO A 254 34.52 -2.42 -9.07
C PRO A 254 35.24 -1.53 -10.09
N ALA A 255 36.36 -2.00 -10.65
CA ALA A 255 37.13 -1.27 -11.66
C ALA A 255 36.33 -0.98 -12.95
N THR A 256 35.29 -1.76 -13.26
CA THR A 256 34.46 -1.53 -14.46
C THR A 256 33.30 -0.57 -14.22
N PHE A 257 33.00 -0.21 -12.96
CA PHE A 257 31.90 0.69 -12.62
C PHE A 257 32.01 2.02 -13.36
N LYS A 258 33.09 2.78 -13.10
CA LYS A 258 33.30 4.13 -13.62
C LYS A 258 33.14 4.23 -15.16
N PRO A 259 33.89 3.47 -15.98
CA PRO A 259 33.78 3.62 -17.43
C PRO A 259 32.39 3.23 -17.97
N GLU A 260 31.73 2.25 -17.36
CA GLU A 260 30.43 1.78 -17.85
C GLU A 260 29.26 2.69 -17.43
N ILE A 261 29.29 3.28 -16.22
CA ILE A 261 28.26 4.24 -15.81
C ILE A 261 28.38 5.54 -16.59
N GLU A 262 29.59 5.99 -16.91
CA GLU A 262 29.82 7.15 -17.79
C GLU A 262 29.25 6.89 -19.19
N GLN A 263 29.44 5.69 -19.75
CA GLN A 263 28.84 5.29 -21.03
C GLN A 263 27.31 5.26 -20.97
N LEU A 264 26.74 4.77 -19.86
CA LEU A 264 25.29 4.80 -19.65
C LEU A 264 24.77 6.24 -19.66
N TRP A 265 25.41 7.14 -18.93
CA TRP A 265 25.03 8.55 -18.87
C TRP A 265 25.20 9.28 -20.21
N GLU A 266 26.24 8.98 -20.98
CA GLU A 266 26.39 9.48 -22.35
C GLU A 266 25.22 9.01 -23.24
N THR A 267 24.81 7.75 -23.09
CA THR A 267 23.67 7.19 -23.83
C THR A 267 22.34 7.82 -23.37
N MET A 268 22.17 8.10 -22.08
CA MET A 268 21.02 8.84 -21.56
C MET A 268 20.97 10.29 -22.09
N ASN A 269 22.13 10.94 -22.27
CA ASN A 269 22.23 12.30 -22.82
C ASN A 269 21.89 12.38 -24.32
N THR A 270 22.32 11.39 -25.10
CA THR A 270 22.22 11.41 -26.57
C THR A 270 21.04 10.61 -27.10
N GLY A 271 20.55 9.64 -26.33
CA GLY A 271 19.64 8.58 -26.78
C GLY A 271 20.39 7.55 -27.63
N GLY A 272 19.98 6.28 -27.56
CA GLY A 272 20.70 5.24 -28.29
C GLY A 272 20.48 3.84 -27.76
N SER A 273 21.46 2.98 -27.98
CA SER A 273 21.46 1.61 -27.50
C SER A 273 22.54 1.45 -26.43
N PHE A 274 22.19 0.81 -25.31
CA PHE A 274 23.12 0.44 -24.25
C PHE A 274 22.96 -1.06 -23.95
N GLY A 275 23.97 -1.85 -24.31
CA GLY A 275 23.84 -3.30 -24.35
C GLY A 275 22.70 -3.71 -25.31
N PHE A 276 21.70 -4.43 -24.79
CA PHE A 276 20.51 -4.84 -25.54
C PHE A 276 19.32 -3.88 -25.39
N GLU A 277 19.44 -2.84 -24.54
CA GLU A 277 18.35 -1.94 -24.22
C GLU A 277 18.36 -0.68 -25.10
N ARG A 278 17.17 -0.15 -25.39
CA ARG A 278 16.99 1.12 -26.10
C ARG A 278 16.70 2.23 -25.09
N ILE A 279 17.59 3.21 -25.01
CA ILE A 279 17.51 4.33 -24.08
C ILE A 279 16.99 5.58 -24.81
N LEU A 280 15.96 6.19 -24.24
CA LEU A 280 15.43 7.48 -24.72
C LEU A 280 16.39 8.60 -24.37
N LYS A 281 16.41 9.65 -25.19
CA LYS A 281 17.15 10.87 -24.88
C LYS A 281 16.45 11.62 -23.72
N PHE A 282 17.18 11.83 -22.64
CA PHE A 282 16.73 12.68 -21.53
C PHE A 282 17.07 14.14 -21.88
N ASN A 283 16.05 14.98 -22.08
CA ASN A 283 16.27 16.38 -22.44
C ASN A 283 16.80 17.18 -21.24
N GLY A 284 17.98 17.78 -21.39
CA GLY A 284 18.60 18.65 -20.38
C GLY A 284 20.13 18.47 -20.35
N SER A 285 20.88 19.51 -19.98
CA SER A 285 22.35 19.47 -19.86
C SER A 285 22.85 18.64 -18.67
N PHE A 286 21.98 17.89 -17.99
CA PHE A 286 22.28 17.21 -16.74
C PHE A 286 23.30 16.06 -16.89
N PHE A 287 23.21 15.30 -17.98
CA PHE A 287 24.16 14.25 -18.35
C PHE A 287 25.22 14.72 -19.34
N GLU A 288 25.28 16.02 -19.64
CA GLU A 288 26.32 16.59 -20.48
C GLU A 288 27.66 16.54 -19.74
N ASN A 289 28.69 15.99 -20.38
CA ASN A 289 30.03 15.79 -19.80
C ASN A 289 29.99 15.11 -18.42
N ALA A 290 29.14 14.09 -18.27
CA ALA A 290 29.01 13.36 -17.02
C ALA A 290 30.30 12.58 -16.70
N SER A 291 30.86 12.83 -15.51
CA SER A 291 32.02 12.14 -14.94
C SER A 291 31.58 11.37 -13.70
N ALA A 292 32.12 10.17 -13.51
CA ALA A 292 31.88 9.34 -12.35
C ALA A 292 33.10 9.23 -11.43
N ILE A 293 32.82 9.00 -10.15
CA ILE A 293 33.81 8.66 -9.13
C ILE A 293 33.97 7.14 -9.11
N ALA A 294 35.22 6.66 -9.08
CA ALA A 294 35.48 5.24 -8.94
C ALA A 294 35.16 4.81 -7.49
N LEU A 295 34.26 3.85 -7.34
CA LEU A 295 33.82 3.37 -6.03
C LEU A 295 34.45 2.00 -5.73
N PRO A 296 35.05 1.77 -4.55
CA PRO A 296 35.39 0.43 -4.08
C PRO A 296 34.14 -0.42 -3.85
N LYS A 297 34.33 -1.72 -3.68
CA LYS A 297 33.25 -2.71 -3.55
C LYS A 297 32.22 -2.31 -2.47
N GLU A 298 32.70 -1.91 -1.31
CA GLU A 298 31.84 -1.61 -0.16
C GLU A 298 30.98 -0.36 -0.39
N GLN A 299 31.48 0.63 -1.14
CA GLN A 299 30.70 1.80 -1.55
C GLN A 299 29.65 1.43 -2.61
N LEU A 300 29.97 0.50 -3.51
CA LEU A 300 29.01 -0.04 -4.48
C LEU A 300 27.90 -0.85 -3.81
N GLU A 301 28.21 -1.56 -2.71
CA GLU A 301 27.20 -2.25 -1.90
C GLU A 301 26.22 -1.26 -1.23
N VAL A 302 26.71 -0.12 -0.75
CA VAL A 302 25.85 0.97 -0.22
C VAL A 302 25.00 1.58 -1.34
N LEU A 303 25.60 1.86 -2.50
CA LEU A 303 24.87 2.38 -3.66
C LEU A 303 23.79 1.39 -4.14
N TYR A 304 24.08 0.09 -4.12
CA TYR A 304 23.11 -0.96 -4.42
C TYR A 304 21.99 -1.05 -3.39
N ALA A 305 22.29 -0.89 -2.09
CA ALA A 305 21.26 -0.85 -1.06
C ALA A 305 20.27 0.31 -1.25
N ALA A 306 20.73 1.44 -1.79
CA ALA A 306 19.87 2.55 -2.21
C ALA A 306 19.12 2.22 -3.52
N ALA A 307 19.78 1.63 -4.51
CA ALA A 307 19.19 1.27 -5.80
C ALA A 307 18.10 0.19 -5.70
N ALA A 308 18.22 -0.73 -4.74
CA ALA A 308 17.25 -1.80 -4.50
C ALA A 308 15.97 -1.34 -3.78
N LYS A 309 15.85 -0.05 -3.43
CA LYS A 309 14.61 0.54 -2.90
C LYS A 309 13.68 0.88 -4.06
N ASP A 310 12.38 0.96 -3.78
CA ASP A 310 11.39 1.39 -4.77
C ASP A 310 11.37 2.92 -4.88
N TRP A 311 12.07 3.45 -5.88
CA TRP A 311 12.19 4.88 -6.19
C TRP A 311 10.89 5.49 -6.72
N SER A 312 9.90 4.70 -7.13
CA SER A 312 8.54 5.20 -7.38
C SER A 312 7.88 5.72 -6.08
N GLN A 313 8.38 5.29 -4.92
CA GLN A 313 7.93 5.73 -3.60
C GLN A 313 8.82 6.82 -2.98
N VAL A 314 9.89 7.26 -3.65
CA VAL A 314 10.77 8.31 -3.13
C VAL A 314 10.20 9.68 -3.47
N GLU A 315 10.12 10.57 -2.48
CA GLU A 315 9.62 11.93 -2.68
C GLU A 315 10.67 12.81 -3.37
N PRO A 316 10.26 13.69 -4.30
CA PRO A 316 11.19 14.62 -4.97
C PRO A 316 11.94 15.56 -4.01
N ALA A 317 11.48 15.73 -2.77
CA ALA A 317 12.19 16.50 -1.76
C ALA A 317 13.61 15.97 -1.48
N ILE A 318 13.91 14.71 -1.83
CA ILE A 318 15.27 14.16 -1.69
C ILE A 318 16.31 14.85 -2.59
N PHE A 319 15.87 15.58 -3.62
CA PHE A 319 16.72 16.30 -4.56
C PHE A 319 17.10 17.71 -4.08
N GLY A 320 16.58 18.19 -2.94
CA GLY A 320 16.70 19.56 -2.45
C GLY A 320 17.32 19.70 -1.06
#